data_AF-A0A6J6RLC3-F1
#
_entry.id   AF-A0A6J6RLC3-F1
#
_cell.length_a   1.000
_cell.length_b   1.000
_cell.length_c   1.000
_cell.angle_alpha   90.00
_cell.angle_beta   90.00
_cell.angle_gamma   90.00
#
_symmetry.space_group_name_H-M   'P 1'
#
loop_
_entity.id
_entity.type
_entity.pdbx_description
1 polymer ?
#
loop_
_entity_poly.entity_id
_entity_poly.type
_entity_poly.pdbx_seq_one_letter_code
_entity_poly.pdbx_strand_id
1 'polypeptide(L)'
;MGINVVRTRYVHTILGGALAGIGGVCFSLSIVPTWQDGMTAGRGWIAIALVIFGFWRPDLAMVGAYVFGAFSSLSLTLQARGVKITPQLLDSLPYVMTIAVLVAVSGGWAKRRLGAPAALGIPYEREER
;
A
#
# COMPACT_ATOMS: atom_id res chain seq x y z
N MET A 1 -30.35 -4.49 -13.15
CA MET A 1 -28.96 -5.01 -13.14
C MET A 1 -28.90 -6.23 -12.22
N GLY A 2 -28.64 -7.43 -12.76
CA GLY A 2 -28.73 -8.72 -12.06
C GLY A 2 -27.48 -9.15 -11.29
N ILE A 3 -26.72 -8.22 -10.73
CA ILE A 3 -25.46 -8.52 -10.03
C ILE A 3 -25.77 -8.89 -8.57
N ASN A 4 -25.34 -10.07 -8.14
CA ASN A 4 -25.46 -10.49 -6.75
C ASN A 4 -24.44 -9.74 -5.88
N VAL A 5 -24.87 -8.64 -5.26
CA VAL A 5 -24.04 -7.75 -4.42
C VAL A 5 -23.37 -8.49 -3.27
N VAL A 6 -24.07 -9.43 -2.63
CA VAL A 6 -23.54 -10.23 -1.52
C VAL A 6 -22.35 -11.07 -2.01
N ARG A 7 -22.52 -11.80 -3.12
CA ARG A 7 -21.43 -12.60 -3.70
C ARG A 7 -20.24 -11.71 -4.08
N THR A 8 -20.49 -10.56 -4.71
CA THR A 8 -19.41 -9.63 -5.10
C THR A 8 -18.63 -9.14 -3.88
N ARG A 9 -19.30 -8.71 -2.80
CA ARG A 9 -18.62 -8.24 -1.57
C ARG A 9 -17.75 -9.34 -0.95
N TYR A 10 -18.29 -10.55 -0.79
CA TYR A 10 -17.53 -11.67 -0.21
C TYR A 10 -16.30 -12.04 -1.05
N VAL A 11 -16.44 -12.10 -2.38
CA VAL A 11 -15.31 -12.43 -3.27
C VAL A 11 -14.19 -11.40 -3.11
N HIS A 12 -14.50 -10.10 -3.08
CA HIS A 12 -13.47 -9.06 -2.94
C HIS A 12 -12.81 -9.07 -1.55
N THR A 13 -13.57 -9.32 -0.48
CA THR A 13 -13.01 -9.43 0.88
C THR A 13 -12.09 -10.63 1.03
N ILE A 14 -12.50 -11.79 0.53
CA ILE A 14 -11.68 -13.01 0.58
C ILE A 14 -10.39 -12.82 -0.23
N LEU A 15 -10.51 -12.26 -1.44
CA LEU A 15 -9.36 -12.00 -2.31
C LEU A 15 -8.40 -10.99 -1.67
N GLY A 16 -8.91 -9.92 -1.07
CA GLY A 16 -8.10 -8.94 -0.32
C GLY A 16 -7.38 -9.57 0.88
N GLY A 17 -8.07 -10.41 1.66
CA GLY A 17 -7.47 -11.15 2.76
C GLY A 17 -6.39 -12.14 2.31
N ALA A 18 -6.63 -12.85 1.21
CA ALA A 18 -5.64 -13.77 0.63
C ALA A 18 -4.37 -13.03 0.19
N LEU A 19 -4.50 -11.87 -0.48
CA LEU A 19 -3.36 -11.04 -0.88
C LEU A 19 -2.56 -10.52 0.33
N ALA A 20 -3.25 -10.10 1.39
CA ALA A 20 -2.60 -9.69 2.63
C ALA A 20 -1.84 -10.85 3.29
N GLY A 21 -2.40 -12.06 3.27
CA GLY A 21 -1.76 -13.27 3.75
C GLY A 21 -0.48 -13.62 2.96
N ILE A 22 -0.53 -13.56 1.64
CA ILE A 22 0.64 -13.77 0.76
C ILE A 22 1.75 -12.77 1.09
N GLY A 23 1.40 -11.49 1.28
CA GLY A 23 2.36 -10.46 1.68
C GLY A 23 3.04 -10.76 3.02
N GLY A 24 2.29 -11.23 4.01
CA GLY A 24 2.83 -11.63 5.32
C GLY A 24 3.77 -12.82 5.24
N VAL A 25 3.44 -13.84 4.44
CA VAL A 25 4.29 -15.01 4.20
C VAL A 25 5.60 -14.61 3.54
N CYS A 26 5.56 -13.76 2.50
CA CYS A 26 6.78 -13.23 1.86
C CYS A 26 7.66 -12.44 2.84
N PHE A 27 7.05 -11.66 3.75
CA PHE A 27 7.80 -10.92 4.76
C PHE A 27 8.58 -11.85 5.70
N SER A 28 7.90 -12.89 6.21
CA SER A 28 8.50 -13.83 7.17
C SER A 28 9.50 -14.81 6.54
N LEU A 29 9.33 -15.20 5.28
CA LEU A 29 10.19 -16.20 4.63
C LEU A 29 11.33 -15.60 3.83
N SER A 30 11.11 -14.48 3.12
CA SER A 30 12.07 -13.95 2.16
C SER A 30 12.81 -12.71 2.65
N ILE A 31 12.15 -11.83 3.42
CA ILE A 31 12.72 -10.54 3.80
C ILE A 31 13.55 -10.66 5.09
N VAL A 32 13.05 -11.40 6.08
CA VAL A 32 13.76 -11.62 7.34
C VAL A 32 13.67 -13.11 7.70
N PRO A 33 14.49 -13.99 7.07
CA PRO A 33 14.40 -15.45 7.29
C PRO A 33 14.86 -15.87 8.69
N THR A 34 15.49 -14.97 9.45
CA THR A 34 15.94 -15.20 10.82
C THR A 34 15.09 -14.38 11.77
N TRP A 35 14.56 -15.01 12.82
CA TRP A 35 13.85 -14.30 13.86
C TRP A 35 14.76 -13.25 14.52
N GLN A 36 14.35 -11.98 14.46
CA GLN A 36 15.03 -10.84 15.10
C GLN A 36 14.00 -9.97 15.81
N ASP A 37 14.36 -9.45 16.98
CA ASP A 37 13.51 -8.52 17.72
C ASP A 37 13.22 -7.29 16.87
N GLY A 38 11.94 -6.91 16.80
CA GLY A 38 11.51 -5.79 15.96
C GLY A 38 11.55 -6.08 14.46
N MET A 39 11.33 -7.33 14.04
CA MET A 39 11.27 -7.75 12.63
C MET A 39 10.52 -6.79 11.69
N THR A 40 9.39 -6.21 12.12
CA THR A 40 8.62 -5.24 11.32
C THR A 40 9.16 -3.81 11.40
N ALA A 41 9.97 -3.47 12.41
CA ALA A 41 10.66 -2.19 12.61
C ALA A 41 9.77 -0.96 12.33
N GLY A 42 8.48 -1.02 12.65
CA GLY A 42 7.53 0.06 12.40
C GLY A 42 7.11 0.26 10.94
N ARG A 43 7.52 -0.60 9.98
CA ARG A 43 7.22 -0.50 8.53
C ARG A 43 5.74 -0.56 8.15
N GLY A 44 4.84 -0.81 9.10
CA GLY A 44 3.39 -0.80 8.90
C GLY A 44 2.83 0.54 8.42
N TRP A 45 3.54 1.65 8.65
CA TRP A 45 3.14 2.97 8.16
C TRP A 45 3.03 3.05 6.63
N ILE A 46 3.77 2.20 5.90
CA ILE A 46 3.72 2.13 4.43
C ILE A 46 2.32 1.75 3.96
N ALA A 47 1.60 0.90 4.70
CA ALA A 47 0.23 0.52 4.35
C ALA A 47 -0.72 1.74 4.40
N ILE A 48 -0.57 2.58 5.45
CA ILE A 48 -1.36 3.82 5.59
C ILE A 48 -1.05 4.76 4.42
N ALA A 49 0.24 4.93 4.09
CA ALA A 49 0.67 5.76 2.97
C ALA A 49 0.06 5.27 1.64
N LEU A 50 0.08 3.96 1.38
CA LEU A 50 -0.53 3.36 0.18
C LEU A 50 -2.04 3.53 0.11
N VAL A 51 -2.75 3.45 1.25
CA VAL A 51 -4.20 3.73 1.29
C VAL A 51 -4.48 5.18 0.92
N ILE A 52 -3.67 6.11 1.42
CA ILE A 52 -3.79 7.54 1.09
C ILE A 52 -3.50 7.75 -0.41
N PHE A 53 -2.44 7.16 -0.97
CA PHE A 53 -2.07 7.30 -2.38
C PHE A 53 -3.00 6.56 -3.35
N GLY A 54 -3.59 5.46 -2.90
CA GLY A 54 -4.47 4.62 -3.71
C GLY A 54 -5.78 5.31 -4.05
N PHE A 55 -6.29 6.23 -3.22
CA PHE A 55 -7.51 7.00 -3.46
C PHE A 55 -8.66 6.18 -4.05
N TRP A 56 -9.00 5.06 -3.41
CA TRP A 56 -10.04 4.11 -3.84
C TRP A 56 -9.82 3.47 -5.22
N ARG A 57 -8.68 3.71 -5.87
CA ARG A 57 -8.28 3.16 -7.17
C ARG A 57 -7.18 2.12 -6.98
N PRO A 58 -7.42 0.84 -7.34
CA PRO A 58 -6.43 -0.22 -7.17
C PRO A 58 -5.18 0.03 -8.02
N ASP A 59 -5.33 0.64 -9.21
CA ASP A 59 -4.21 0.93 -10.13
C ASP A 59 -3.16 1.83 -9.48
N LEU A 60 -3.59 2.88 -8.76
CA LEU A 60 -2.69 3.80 -8.07
C LEU A 60 -2.03 3.15 -6.85
N ALA A 61 -2.77 2.31 -6.13
CA ALA A 61 -2.24 1.55 -5.01
C ALA A 61 -1.13 0.58 -5.46
N MET A 62 -1.29 -0.07 -6.62
CA MET A 62 -0.26 -0.94 -7.19
C MET A 62 1.01 -0.17 -7.57
N VAL A 63 0.87 0.96 -8.27
CA VAL A 63 2.03 1.81 -8.62
C VAL A 63 2.75 2.29 -7.37
N GLY A 64 2.00 2.76 -6.36
CA GLY A 64 2.56 3.16 -5.07
C GLY A 64 3.34 2.02 -4.41
N ALA A 65 2.78 0.80 -4.39
CA ALA A 65 3.41 -0.35 -3.76
C ALA A 65 4.75 -0.71 -4.43
N TYR A 66 4.80 -0.71 -5.77
CA TYR A 66 6.04 -0.96 -6.50
C TYR A 66 7.11 0.10 -6.23
N VAL A 67 6.72 1.37 -6.19
CA VAL A 67 7.65 2.47 -5.91
C VAL A 67 8.23 2.36 -4.50
N PHE A 68 7.39 2.11 -3.49
CA PHE A 68 7.85 1.89 -2.12
C PHE A 68 8.76 0.66 -1.97
N GLY A 69 8.40 -0.44 -2.61
CA GLY A 69 9.21 -1.65 -2.63
C GLY A 69 10.58 -1.40 -3.27
N ALA A 70 10.61 -0.66 -4.39
CA ALA A 70 11.84 -0.28 -5.08
C ALA A 70 12.75 0.59 -4.21
N PHE A 71 12.23 1.62 -3.54
CA PHE A 71 13.03 2.46 -2.64
C PHE A 71 13.54 1.69 -1.41
N SER A 72 12.71 0.79 -0.87
CA SER A 72 13.09 -0.05 0.28
C SER A 72 14.21 -1.04 -0.08
N SER A 73 14.18 -1.65 -1.27
CA SER A 73 15.22 -2.58 -1.73
C SER A 73 16.47 -1.87 -2.28
N LEU A 74 16.32 -0.63 -2.78
CA LEU A 74 17.42 0.17 -3.29
C LEU A 74 18.42 0.54 -2.19
N SER A 75 17.93 0.87 -0.98
CA SER A 75 18.80 1.07 0.21
C SER A 75 19.68 -0.17 0.43
N LEU A 76 19.08 -1.35 0.46
CA LEU A 76 19.78 -2.63 0.65
C LEU A 76 20.81 -2.91 -0.45
N THR A 77 20.43 -2.66 -1.72
CA THR A 77 21.28 -2.94 -2.89
C THR A 77 22.48 -2.01 -2.97
N LEU A 78 22.31 -0.72 -2.65
CA LEU A 78 23.39 0.27 -2.66
C LEU A 78 24.37 0.05 -1.50
N GLN A 79 23.86 -0.36 -0.33
CA GLN A 79 24.71 -0.79 0.79
C GLN A 79 25.54 -2.03 0.41
N ALA A 80 24.93 -3.02 -0.23
CA ALA A 80 25.64 -4.23 -0.69
C ALA A 80 26.71 -3.94 -1.76
N ARG A 81 26.56 -2.89 -2.57
CA ARG A 81 27.56 -2.44 -3.55
C ARG A 81 28.69 -1.57 -2.99
N GLY A 82 28.71 -1.31 -1.67
CA GLY A 82 29.79 -0.58 -1.02
C GLY A 82 29.82 0.93 -1.34
N VAL A 83 28.71 1.49 -1.83
CA VAL A 83 28.60 2.94 -2.05
C VAL A 83 28.52 3.63 -0.69
N LYS A 84 29.49 4.50 -0.39
CA LYS A 84 29.60 5.24 0.89
C LYS A 84 28.57 6.38 1.02
N ILE A 85 27.29 6.08 0.80
CA ILE A 85 26.21 6.98 1.17
C ILE A 85 25.78 6.62 2.59
N THR A 86 25.60 7.64 3.45
CA THR A 86 25.14 7.48 4.82
C THR A 86 23.81 6.69 4.83
N PRO A 87 23.74 5.52 5.49
CA PRO A 87 22.54 4.66 5.51
C PRO A 87 21.27 5.41 5.93
N GLN A 88 21.42 6.35 6.86
CA GLN A 88 20.34 7.20 7.36
C GLN A 88 19.67 8.03 6.25
N LEU A 89 20.43 8.45 5.23
CA LEU A 89 19.88 9.21 4.10
C LEU A 89 19.05 8.29 3.18
N LEU A 90 19.54 7.07 2.95
CA LEU A 90 18.85 6.07 2.12
C LEU A 90 17.56 5.57 2.79
N ASP A 91 17.60 5.36 4.10
CA ASP A 91 16.43 4.93 4.87
C ASP A 91 15.38 6.03 5.01
N SER A 92 15.75 7.30 4.78
CA SER A 92 14.82 8.43 4.71
C SER A 92 14.07 8.53 3.37
N LEU A 93 14.56 7.87 2.30
CA LEU A 93 13.98 7.97 0.96
C LEU A 93 12.48 7.64 0.88
N PRO A 94 11.97 6.58 1.54
CA PRO A 94 10.54 6.30 1.51
C PRO A 94 9.70 7.45 2.07
N TYR A 95 10.20 8.18 3.08
CA TYR A 95 9.52 9.32 3.69
C TYR A 95 9.61 10.58 2.80
N VAL A 96 10.75 10.82 2.17
CA VAL A 96 10.88 11.91 1.19
C VAL A 96 9.92 11.68 0.01
N MET A 97 9.79 10.44 -0.43
CA MET A 97 8.86 10.05 -1.47
C MET A 97 7.41 10.28 -1.07
N THR A 98 7.00 9.99 0.17
CA THR A 98 5.63 10.29 0.60
C THR A 98 5.32 11.77 0.61
N ILE A 99 6.25 12.60 1.07
CA ILE A 99 6.11 14.05 1.06
C ILE A 99 5.98 14.54 -0.40
N ALA A 100 6.85 14.08 -1.30
CA ALA A 100 6.82 14.47 -2.71
C ALA A 100 5.48 14.10 -3.37
N VAL A 101 4.97 12.89 -3.13
CA VAL A 101 3.67 12.44 -3.65
C VAL A 101 2.53 13.25 -3.05
N LEU A 102 2.53 13.49 -1.73
CA LEU A 102 1.50 14.31 -1.07
C LEU A 102 1.46 15.73 -1.66
N VAL A 103 2.62 16.35 -1.91
CA VAL A 103 2.70 17.67 -2.54
C VAL A 103 2.12 17.62 -3.96
N ALA A 104 2.49 16.63 -4.76
CA ALA A 104 1.98 16.47 -6.13
C ALA A 104 0.46 16.28 -6.17
N VAL A 105 -0.09 15.50 -5.24
CA VAL A 105 -1.53 15.23 -5.12
C VAL A 105 -2.29 16.44 -4.55
N SER A 106 -1.71 17.15 -3.58
CA SER A 106 -2.30 18.34 -2.95
C SER A 106 -2.47 19.51 -3.93
N GLY A 107 -1.63 19.58 -4.99
CA GLY A 107 -1.64 20.62 -6.03
C GLY A 107 -2.94 20.77 -6.86
N GLY A 108 -4.03 20.11 -6.52
CA GLY A 108 -5.38 20.41 -7.03
C GLY A 108 -5.88 19.50 -8.16
N TRP A 109 -5.02 18.74 -8.84
CA TRP A 109 -5.41 17.82 -9.90
C TRP A 109 -6.16 16.57 -9.38
N ALA A 110 -5.78 16.10 -8.20
CA ALA A 110 -6.32 14.89 -7.57
C ALA A 110 -7.77 15.09 -7.07
N LYS A 111 -8.06 16.25 -6.44
CA LYS A 111 -9.34 16.52 -5.76
C LYS A 111 -10.59 16.40 -6.65
N ARG A 112 -10.45 16.55 -7.98
CA ARG A 112 -11.57 16.53 -8.94
C ARG A 112 -11.94 15.14 -9.49
N ARG A 113 -11.09 14.11 -9.32
CA ARG A 113 -11.31 12.76 -9.90
C ARG A 113 -11.43 11.63 -8.88
N LEU A 114 -11.35 11.93 -7.58
CA LEU A 114 -11.13 10.93 -6.51
C LEU A 114 -12.31 10.89 -5.53
N GLY A 115 -13.53 10.89 -6.06
CA GLY A 115 -14.72 10.70 -5.25
C GLY A 115 -14.71 9.33 -4.58
N ALA A 116 -14.92 9.30 -3.26
CA ALA A 116 -15.11 8.05 -2.54
C ALA A 116 -16.27 7.25 -3.14
N PRO A 117 -16.26 5.91 -3.07
CA PRO A 117 -17.33 5.08 -3.60
C PRO A 117 -18.68 5.54 -3.05
N ALA A 118 -19.68 5.72 -3.91
CA ALA A 118 -21.00 6.22 -3.51
C ALA A 118 -21.71 5.32 -2.48
N ALA A 119 -21.35 4.03 -2.42
CA ALA A 119 -21.90 3.05 -1.48
C ALA A 119 -21.02 2.82 -0.24
N LEU A 120 -20.03 3.67 0.02
CA LEU A 120 -19.13 3.50 1.15
C LEU A 120 -19.88 3.70 2.47
N GLY A 121 -19.84 2.69 3.35
CA GLY A 121 -20.51 2.75 4.65
C GLY A 121 -22.02 2.55 4.62
N ILE A 122 -22.63 2.36 3.44
CA ILE A 122 -24.07 2.13 3.31
C ILE A 122 -24.37 0.62 3.45
N PRO A 123 -25.15 0.20 4.47
CA PRO A 123 -25.62 -1.19 4.59
C PRO A 123 -26.40 -1.60 3.33
N TYR A 124 -26.23 -2.85 2.89
CA TYR A 124 -26.99 -3.37 1.76
C TYR A 124 -28.27 -4.02 2.27
N GLU A 125 -29.41 -3.36 2.05
CA GLU A 125 -30.73 -3.92 2.34
C GLU A 125 -31.29 -4.61 1.10
N ARG A 126 -31.73 -5.86 1.24
CA ARG A 126 -32.28 -6.65 0.12
C ARG A 126 -33.71 -6.26 -0.24
N GLU A 127 -34.40 -5.50 0.62
CA GLU A 127 -35.85 -5.34 0.64
C GLU A 127 -36.34 -3.97 0.14
N GLU A 128 -35.47 -2.98 -0.07
CA GLU A 128 -35.87 -1.73 -0.74
C GLU A 128 -35.92 -1.94 -2.26
N ARG A 129 -37.11 -2.31 -2.75
CA ARG A 129 -37.46 -2.35 -4.17
C ARG A 129 -38.73 -1.56 -4.42
#